data_AF-A0AAV8EXV9-F1
#
_entry.id   AF-A0AAV8EXV9-F1
#
_cell.length_a   1.000
_cell.length_b   1.000
_cell.length_c   1.000
_cell.angle_alpha   90.00
_cell.angle_beta   90.00
_cell.angle_gamma   90.00
#
_symmetry.space_group_name_H-M   'P 1'
#
loop_
_entity.id
_entity.type
_entity.pdbx_description
1 polymer ?
#
loop_
_entity_poly.entity_id
_entity_poly.type
_entity_poly.pdbx_seq_one_letter_code
_entity_poly.pdbx_strand_id
1 'polypeptide(L)'
;MLSSAADTLSDTLSPKFDRPFQILQYADDTLLFAPATPPALQALKTTLELFSTVSGLSINFAKSCFVPVNLQPSLFADVQSVLQCSPAELPVTYLGLPLTLKRPTRQAYHDLIQKIEKRLQGWKSKLLSRAGRIQLAASVISSIPIYFLSVFLLPKWVLNSIDKLRRQFIWGESSAITPLNWTTVCLPKALGGFGLRNLQLQNITLLIRWWWRLYGIEDSIWAQIAGLIYKRAGPLVGPMMWISAGSFFWHQLRSIRFYFQLFTRWTVGDGNAILVWVDNWRGSPLHFFLSAEKWDQQHKLLTLRQAVALSHSLFQSPLTRSDFELTNHLNRLHLRNTPDLIRWTLTRDGIFSSSSAYKSLIFAGKIRSQFAFIWHLKITPSVKYFGILLMRNRLPTRSRLHNMRVLNEATCPLCDTDDETHLHLFFTCQVTRAFWHHFSNLTGLHMPPAASSVSDVIFTFRSSLPVGDCSRDLSFLFTALHIIWRARNAMIFRDETRTPLVLAGIAAIEAKLIFKNA
;
A
#
# COMPACT_ATOMS: atom_id res chain seq x y z
N MET A 1 29.45 -34.82 -0.52
CA MET A 1 30.51 -34.16 0.28
C MET A 1 30.05 -32.83 0.87
N LEU A 2 29.40 -31.92 0.12
CA LEU A 2 28.86 -30.68 0.71
C LEU A 2 27.67 -30.90 1.67
N SER A 3 26.82 -31.91 1.44
CA SER A 3 25.72 -32.24 2.38
C SER A 3 26.25 -32.86 3.68
N SER A 4 27.20 -33.78 3.60
CA SER A 4 27.77 -34.41 4.81
C SER A 4 28.59 -33.44 5.65
N ALA A 5 29.21 -32.43 5.02
CA ALA A 5 29.87 -31.32 5.73
C ALA A 5 28.86 -30.41 6.42
N ALA A 6 27.72 -30.11 5.79
CA ALA A 6 26.63 -29.36 6.41
C ALA A 6 26.01 -30.11 7.61
N ASP A 7 25.89 -31.43 7.52
CA ASP A 7 25.40 -32.29 8.61
C ASP A 7 26.40 -32.33 9.79
N THR A 8 27.71 -32.41 9.53
CA THR A 8 28.74 -32.36 10.59
C THR A 8 28.88 -30.98 11.24
N LEU A 9 28.66 -29.89 10.49
CA LEU A 9 28.57 -28.52 11.01
C LEU A 9 27.35 -28.34 11.91
N SER A 10 26.21 -28.92 11.52
CA SER A 10 24.98 -28.91 12.30
C SER A 10 25.20 -29.53 13.69
N ASP A 11 25.89 -30.67 13.75
CA ASP A 11 26.15 -31.42 14.99
C ASP A 11 27.21 -30.77 15.90
N THR A 12 28.26 -30.16 15.33
CA THR A 12 29.32 -29.51 16.12
C THR A 12 28.95 -28.11 16.64
N LEU A 13 28.04 -27.41 15.96
CA LEU A 13 27.51 -26.11 16.40
C LEU A 13 26.31 -26.24 17.37
N SER A 14 25.86 -27.46 17.69
CA SER A 14 24.67 -27.70 18.52
C SER A 14 24.77 -28.96 19.41
N PRO A 15 25.19 -28.83 20.69
CA PRO A 15 24.63 -29.65 21.73
C PRO A 15 23.38 -28.95 22.28
N LYS A 16 22.19 -29.49 21.95
CA LYS A 16 20.89 -29.24 22.64
C LYS A 16 20.06 -28.00 22.33
N PHE A 17 20.10 -27.40 21.14
CA PHE A 17 19.01 -26.51 20.73
C PHE A 17 18.44 -26.89 19.36
N ASP A 18 17.19 -27.37 19.33
CA ASP A 18 16.30 -27.44 18.17
C ASP A 18 16.16 -26.05 17.51
N ARG A 19 17.17 -25.59 16.76
CA ARG A 19 17.11 -24.33 15.99
C ARG A 19 16.92 -24.66 14.51
N PRO A 20 15.88 -24.13 13.85
CA PRO A 20 15.59 -24.49 12.47
C PRO A 20 16.56 -23.88 11.44
N PHE A 21 17.39 -22.88 11.80
CA PHE A 21 18.32 -22.22 10.85
C PHE A 21 19.63 -21.79 11.54
N GLN A 22 20.77 -22.24 11.00
CA GLN A 22 22.13 -21.79 11.40
C GLN A 22 22.74 -20.78 10.41
N ILE A 23 22.21 -20.71 9.18
CA ILE A 23 22.72 -19.87 8.09
C ILE A 23 21.53 -19.17 7.43
N LEU A 24 21.62 -17.85 7.22
CA LEU A 24 20.73 -17.08 6.36
C LEU A 24 21.56 -16.40 5.28
N GLN A 25 21.33 -16.76 4.02
CA GLN A 25 22.13 -16.28 2.90
C GLN A 25 21.25 -15.61 1.84
N TYR A 26 21.71 -14.47 1.33
CA TYR A 26 21.18 -13.83 0.15
C TYR A 26 22.35 -13.37 -0.73
N ALA A 27 22.60 -14.09 -1.84
CA ALA A 27 23.79 -13.90 -2.66
C ALA A 27 25.08 -13.98 -1.81
N ASP A 28 25.87 -12.91 -1.76
CA ASP A 28 27.10 -12.78 -0.97
C ASP A 28 26.85 -12.31 0.48
N ASP A 29 25.69 -11.71 0.76
CA ASP A 29 25.30 -11.30 2.12
C ASP A 29 24.86 -12.53 2.93
N THR A 30 25.72 -13.00 3.86
CA THR A 30 25.49 -14.20 4.67
C THR A 30 25.53 -13.89 6.16
N LEU A 31 24.51 -14.34 6.89
CA LEU A 31 24.46 -14.33 8.35
C LEU A 31 24.65 -15.75 8.89
N LEU A 32 25.61 -15.91 9.77
CA LEU A 32 25.93 -17.18 10.44
C LEU A 32 25.60 -17.06 11.93
N PHE A 33 24.88 -18.04 12.46
CA PHE A 33 24.53 -18.11 13.87
C PHE A 33 25.33 -19.23 14.53
N ALA A 34 26.27 -18.88 15.39
CA ALA A 34 27.08 -19.84 16.15
C ALA A 34 27.02 -19.54 17.65
N PRO A 35 27.04 -20.57 18.52
CA PRO A 35 27.28 -20.36 19.94
C PRO A 35 28.69 -19.82 20.14
N ALA A 36 28.85 -18.92 21.11
CA ALA A 36 30.15 -18.34 21.45
C ALA A 36 30.96 -19.27 22.36
N THR A 37 31.13 -20.52 21.95
CA THR A 37 32.02 -21.49 22.61
C THR A 37 33.28 -21.65 21.77
N PRO A 38 34.49 -21.77 22.38
CA PRO A 38 35.73 -21.90 21.62
C PRO A 38 35.72 -23.02 20.56
N PRO A 39 35.16 -24.23 20.83
CA PRO A 39 35.08 -25.28 19.82
C PRO A 39 34.22 -24.90 18.61
N ALA A 40 33.07 -24.25 18.85
CA ALA A 40 32.16 -23.85 17.79
C ALA A 40 32.75 -22.73 16.92
N LEU A 41 33.44 -21.77 17.54
CA LEU A 41 34.10 -20.68 16.82
C LEU A 41 35.27 -21.19 15.97
N GLN A 42 36.06 -22.14 16.50
CA GLN A 42 37.14 -22.76 15.74
C GLN A 42 36.59 -23.57 14.56
N ALA A 43 35.53 -24.36 14.78
CA ALA A 43 34.86 -25.11 13.72
C ALA A 43 34.33 -24.19 12.61
N LEU A 44 33.73 -23.06 12.99
CA LEU A 44 33.26 -22.04 12.05
C LEU A 44 34.42 -21.46 11.23
N LYS A 45 35.53 -21.09 11.87
CA LYS A 45 36.71 -20.56 11.18
C LYS A 45 37.29 -21.56 10.18
N THR A 46 37.56 -22.78 10.63
CA THR A 46 38.11 -23.84 9.77
C THR A 46 37.20 -24.11 8.57
N THR A 47 35.88 -24.09 8.77
CA THR A 47 34.90 -24.26 7.69
C THR A 47 35.00 -23.14 6.66
N LEU A 48 35.08 -21.89 7.12
CA LEU A 48 35.18 -20.73 6.26
C LEU A 48 36.49 -20.72 5.45
N GLU A 49 37.61 -21.13 6.06
CA GLU A 49 38.90 -21.28 5.39
C GLU A 49 38.89 -22.44 4.37
N LEU A 50 38.28 -23.57 4.73
CA LEU A 50 38.12 -24.71 3.82
C LEU A 50 37.26 -24.32 2.62
N PHE A 51 36.13 -23.63 2.86
CA PHE A 51 35.28 -23.11 1.80
C PHE A 51 36.06 -22.17 0.89
N SER A 52 36.87 -21.27 1.46
CA SER A 52 37.71 -20.35 0.69
C SER A 52 38.70 -21.09 -0.21
N THR A 53 39.35 -22.12 0.34
CA THR A 53 40.33 -22.96 -0.37
C THR A 53 39.70 -23.75 -1.52
N VAL A 54 38.51 -24.34 -1.29
CA VAL A 54 37.85 -25.19 -2.29
C VAL A 54 37.14 -24.37 -3.37
N SER A 55 36.51 -23.26 -3.01
CA SER A 55 35.76 -22.43 -3.96
C SER A 55 36.61 -21.43 -4.73
N GLY A 56 37.81 -21.11 -4.23
CA GLY A 56 38.64 -20.01 -4.72
C GLY A 56 38.11 -18.62 -4.35
N LEU A 57 37.06 -18.51 -3.52
CA LEU A 57 36.50 -17.25 -3.05
C LEU A 57 37.16 -16.83 -1.73
N SER A 58 37.50 -15.55 -1.56
CA SER A 58 38.05 -15.02 -0.31
C SER A 58 37.00 -14.25 0.49
N ILE A 59 36.95 -14.47 1.80
CA ILE A 59 36.08 -13.71 2.71
C ILE A 59 36.67 -12.30 2.91
N ASN A 60 35.83 -11.28 2.73
CA ASN A 60 36.23 -9.90 3.00
C ASN A 60 36.06 -9.57 4.49
N PHE A 61 37.05 -9.92 5.32
CA PHE A 61 37.04 -9.67 6.76
C PHE A 61 36.91 -8.19 7.14
N ALA A 62 37.26 -7.26 6.24
CA ALA A 62 37.06 -5.82 6.46
C ALA A 62 35.58 -5.39 6.34
N LYS A 63 34.77 -6.13 5.58
CA LYS A 63 33.32 -5.93 5.48
C LYS A 63 32.53 -6.84 6.44
N SER A 64 33.12 -7.95 6.85
CA SER A 64 32.52 -8.87 7.83
C SER A 64 32.61 -8.32 9.25
N CYS A 65 31.56 -8.55 10.03
CA CYS A 65 31.54 -8.21 11.44
C CYS A 65 30.91 -9.35 12.24
N PHE A 66 31.24 -9.42 13.53
CA PHE A 66 30.52 -10.28 14.46
C PHE A 66 29.67 -9.42 15.39
N VAL A 67 28.48 -9.92 15.70
CA VAL A 67 27.52 -9.21 16.56
C VAL A 67 27.26 -10.07 17.79
N PRO A 68 27.74 -9.67 18.98
CA PRO A 68 27.51 -10.42 20.20
C PRO A 68 26.05 -10.33 20.62
N VAL A 69 25.43 -11.46 20.94
CA VAL A 69 24.06 -11.53 21.48
C VAL A 69 24.11 -12.30 22.79
N ASN A 70 23.82 -11.63 23.91
CA ASN A 70 23.94 -12.19 25.26
C ASN A 70 25.31 -12.82 25.57
N LEU A 71 26.38 -12.22 25.04
CA LEU A 71 27.75 -12.66 25.27
C LEU A 71 28.30 -12.08 26.59
N GLN A 72 29.00 -12.89 27.38
CA GLN A 72 29.73 -12.38 28.54
C GLN A 72 30.98 -11.60 28.10
N PRO A 73 31.33 -10.48 28.77
CA PRO A 73 32.48 -9.67 28.39
C PRO A 73 33.82 -10.44 28.33
N SER A 74 33.98 -11.46 29.19
CA SER A 74 35.16 -12.32 29.22
C SER A 74 35.41 -13.08 27.92
N LEU A 75 34.34 -13.54 27.25
CA LEU A 75 34.41 -14.33 26.01
C LEU A 75 34.55 -13.45 24.76
N PHE A 76 34.44 -12.12 24.89
CA PHE A 76 34.48 -11.21 23.77
C PHE A 76 35.87 -11.18 23.10
N ALA A 77 36.93 -11.13 23.92
CA ALA A 77 38.31 -11.14 23.43
C ALA A 77 38.63 -12.44 22.69
N ASP A 78 38.14 -13.57 23.20
CA ASP A 78 38.32 -14.89 22.57
C ASP A 78 37.66 -14.93 21.19
N VAL A 79 36.41 -14.47 21.07
CA VAL A 79 35.69 -14.40 19.78
C VAL A 79 36.43 -13.53 18.78
N GLN A 80 36.90 -12.36 19.21
CA GLN A 80 37.62 -11.43 18.36
C GLN A 80 38.95 -12.01 17.88
N SER A 81 39.68 -12.72 18.75
CA SER A 81 40.96 -13.36 18.41
C SER A 81 40.79 -14.48 17.37
N VAL A 82 39.71 -15.27 17.48
CA VAL A 82 39.46 -16.39 16.58
C VAL A 82 38.97 -15.90 15.22
N LEU A 83 37.90 -15.10 15.19
CA LEU A 83 37.23 -14.71 13.94
C LEU A 83 37.96 -13.59 13.17
N GLN A 84 38.78 -12.79 13.84
CA GLN A 84 39.52 -11.67 13.23
C GLN A 84 38.62 -10.64 12.51
N CYS A 85 37.34 -10.59 12.87
CA CYS A 85 36.35 -9.64 12.34
C CYS A 85 36.21 -8.45 13.28
N SER A 86 35.75 -7.32 12.74
CA SER A 86 35.40 -6.15 13.57
C SER A 86 34.14 -6.45 14.40
N PRO A 87 34.11 -6.09 15.69
CA PRO A 87 32.87 -6.17 16.47
C PRO A 87 31.87 -5.12 15.99
N ALA A 88 30.59 -5.49 15.95
CA ALA A 88 29.49 -4.57 15.67
C ALA A 88 28.36 -4.76 16.70
N GLU A 89 27.60 -3.70 16.95
CA GLU A 89 26.45 -3.73 17.84
C GLU A 89 25.14 -3.61 17.06
N LEU A 90 24.08 -4.23 17.57
CA LEU A 90 22.73 -4.03 17.01
C LEU A 90 22.25 -2.60 17.32
N PRO A 91 21.68 -1.87 16.36
CA PRO A 91 21.21 -2.35 15.05
C PRO A 91 22.28 -2.34 13.93
N VAL A 92 22.38 -3.44 13.18
CA VAL A 92 23.22 -3.55 11.97
C VAL A 92 22.33 -3.56 10.72
N THR A 93 22.78 -2.97 9.61
CA THR A 93 22.00 -3.02 8.35
C THR A 93 22.21 -4.35 7.64
N TYR A 94 21.13 -5.07 7.34
CA TYR A 94 21.13 -6.29 6.53
C TYR A 94 20.08 -6.17 5.42
N LEU A 95 20.48 -6.37 4.17
CA LEU A 95 19.65 -6.20 2.96
C LEU A 95 18.92 -4.85 2.87
N GLY A 96 19.45 -3.81 3.54
CA GLY A 96 18.86 -2.47 3.56
C GLY A 96 17.83 -2.22 4.66
N LEU A 97 17.62 -3.16 5.59
CA LEU A 97 16.83 -2.95 6.82
C LEU A 97 17.73 -3.02 8.08
N PRO A 98 17.37 -2.27 9.14
CA PRO A 98 18.02 -2.43 10.43
C PRO A 98 17.62 -3.77 11.06
N LEU A 99 18.59 -4.68 11.19
CA LEU A 99 18.49 -5.86 12.04
C LEU A 99 18.57 -5.40 13.49
N THR A 100 17.51 -5.63 14.28
CA THR A 100 17.43 -5.14 15.66
C THR A 100 16.55 -6.04 16.53
N LEU A 101 16.88 -6.13 17.81
CA LEU A 101 16.06 -6.84 18.82
C LEU A 101 14.93 -5.96 19.36
N LYS A 102 15.03 -4.63 19.19
CA LYS A 102 14.08 -3.64 19.69
C LYS A 102 13.37 -2.97 18.50
N ARG A 103 12.43 -2.07 18.79
CA ARG A 103 11.83 -1.25 17.73
C ARG A 103 12.92 -0.44 17.02
N PRO A 104 12.84 -0.27 15.68
CA PRO A 104 13.77 0.60 14.97
C PRO A 104 13.83 1.98 15.60
N THR A 105 15.04 2.54 15.68
CA THR A 105 15.28 3.85 16.28
C THR A 105 14.69 4.96 15.40
N ARG A 106 14.53 6.15 15.99
CA ARG A 106 14.13 7.35 15.23
C ARG A 106 15.14 7.65 14.11
N GLN A 107 16.43 7.40 14.36
CA GLN A 107 17.50 7.57 13.36
C GLN A 107 17.30 6.68 12.15
N ALA A 108 16.99 5.39 12.33
CA ALA A 108 16.78 4.48 11.21
C ALA A 108 15.64 4.93 10.28
N TYR A 109 14.58 5.53 10.83
CA TYR A 109 13.51 6.13 10.03
C TYR A 109 13.93 7.46 9.39
N HIS A 110 14.79 8.24 10.04
CA HIS A 110 15.36 9.44 9.45
C HIS A 110 16.24 9.12 8.25
N ASP A 111 17.06 8.07 8.31
CA ASP A 111 17.89 7.62 7.19
C ASP A 111 17.03 7.21 5.97
N LEU A 112 15.88 6.56 6.20
CA LEU A 112 14.90 6.28 5.14
C LEU A 112 14.37 7.57 4.50
N ILE A 113 14.02 8.57 5.32
CA ILE A 113 13.53 9.86 4.83
C ILE A 113 14.63 10.57 4.03
N GLN A 114 15.86 10.61 4.53
CA GLN A 114 17.01 11.20 3.83
C GLN A 114 17.29 10.52 2.49
N LYS A 115 17.14 9.19 2.39
CA LYS A 115 17.26 8.48 1.10
C LYS A 115 16.25 9.00 0.07
N ILE A 116 15.02 9.28 0.51
CA ILE A 116 13.98 9.86 -0.34
C ILE A 116 14.30 11.30 -0.72
N GLU A 117 14.78 12.12 0.23
CA GLU A 117 15.20 13.50 -0.01
C GLU A 117 16.35 13.58 -1.03
N LYS A 118 17.40 12.78 -0.84
CA LYS A 118 18.53 12.70 -1.79
C LYS A 118 18.07 12.29 -3.19
N ARG A 119 17.13 11.35 -3.29
CA ARG A 119 16.55 10.95 -4.58
C ARG A 119 15.78 12.09 -5.25
N LEU A 120 15.11 12.93 -4.46
CA LEU A 120 14.35 14.09 -4.93
C LEU A 120 15.26 15.25 -5.39
N GLN A 121 16.38 15.50 -4.70
CA GLN A 121 17.33 16.57 -5.03
C GLN A 121 17.89 16.45 -6.46
N GLY A 122 18.07 15.23 -6.95
CA GLY A 122 18.55 15.00 -8.33
C GLY A 122 17.56 15.38 -9.43
N TRP A 123 16.32 15.74 -9.10
CA TRP A 123 15.26 15.99 -10.08
C TRP A 123 14.96 17.47 -10.27
N LYS A 124 15.15 17.94 -11.50
CA LYS A 124 14.74 19.29 -11.93
C LYS A 124 13.21 19.36 -12.03
N SER A 125 12.52 19.49 -10.89
CA SER A 125 11.06 19.57 -10.82
C SER A 125 10.49 20.65 -11.76
N LYS A 126 11.21 21.77 -11.95
CA LYS A 126 10.85 22.87 -12.87
C LYS A 126 10.72 22.45 -14.35
N LEU A 127 11.38 21.38 -14.79
CA LEU A 127 11.31 20.89 -16.18
C LEU A 127 10.16 19.91 -16.42
N LEU A 128 9.49 19.46 -15.36
CA LEU A 128 8.49 18.41 -15.43
C LEU A 128 7.08 18.98 -15.33
N SER A 129 6.20 18.49 -16.21
CA SER A 129 4.77 18.73 -16.09
C SER A 129 4.23 18.16 -14.78
N ARG A 130 3.09 18.71 -14.34
CA ARG A 130 2.36 18.24 -13.16
C ARG A 130 2.09 16.74 -13.17
N ALA A 131 1.64 16.24 -14.32
CA ALA A 131 1.37 14.83 -14.54
C ALA A 131 2.66 13.99 -14.49
N GLY A 132 3.77 14.51 -15.04
CA GLY A 132 5.08 13.87 -14.96
C GLY A 132 5.59 13.72 -13.52
N ARG A 133 5.45 14.77 -12.70
CA ARG A 133 5.83 14.71 -11.27
C ARG A 133 5.00 13.69 -10.50
N ILE A 134 3.69 13.63 -10.75
CA ILE A 134 2.79 12.63 -10.14
C ILE A 134 3.24 11.21 -10.52
N GLN A 135 3.55 10.98 -11.81
CA GLN A 135 4.01 9.68 -12.29
C GLN A 135 5.31 9.25 -11.63
N LEU A 136 6.30 10.14 -11.55
CA LEU A 136 7.59 9.87 -10.89
C LEU A 136 7.45 9.64 -9.38
N ALA A 137 6.56 10.38 -8.72
CA ALA A 137 6.26 10.16 -7.31
C ALA A 137 5.63 8.78 -7.06
N ALA A 138 4.79 8.32 -7.99
CA ALA A 138 4.17 7.01 -7.91
C ALA A 138 5.14 5.86 -8.21
N SER A 139 6.02 5.98 -9.21
CA SER A 139 6.91 4.89 -9.64
C SER A 139 8.21 4.79 -8.84
N VAL A 140 8.78 5.92 -8.40
CA VAL A 140 10.10 5.95 -7.74
C VAL A 140 9.97 6.26 -6.26
N ILE A 141 9.35 7.38 -5.89
CA ILE A 141 9.34 7.79 -4.48
C ILE A 141 8.53 6.79 -3.63
N SER A 142 7.41 6.33 -4.17
CA SER A 142 6.54 5.39 -3.47
C SER A 142 7.11 3.95 -3.45
N SER A 143 8.18 3.64 -4.20
CA SER A 143 8.82 2.31 -4.18
C SER A 143 9.93 2.19 -3.15
N ILE A 144 10.66 3.28 -2.86
CA ILE A 144 11.74 3.32 -1.85
C ILE A 144 11.31 2.77 -0.47
N PRO A 145 10.17 3.22 0.13
CA PRO A 145 9.80 2.76 1.46
C PRO A 145 9.18 1.36 1.48
N ILE A 146 8.91 0.71 0.33
CA ILE A 146 8.17 -0.56 0.27
C ILE A 146 8.83 -1.64 1.12
N TYR A 147 10.16 -1.72 1.11
CA TYR A 147 10.87 -2.73 1.88
C TYR A 147 10.67 -2.53 3.39
N PHE A 148 10.76 -1.29 3.88
CA PHE A 148 10.43 -0.93 5.26
C PHE A 148 8.97 -1.21 5.60
N LEU A 149 8.03 -0.83 4.73
CA LEU A 149 6.59 -1.05 4.91
C LEU A 149 6.21 -2.54 4.93
N SER A 150 7.06 -3.42 4.38
CA SER A 150 6.82 -4.87 4.36
C SER A 150 7.18 -5.56 5.67
N VAL A 151 7.96 -4.92 6.54
CA VAL A 151 8.45 -5.51 7.80
C VAL A 151 8.00 -4.69 9.02
N PHE A 152 7.96 -3.36 8.91
CA PHE A 152 7.64 -2.46 10.01
C PHE A 152 6.33 -1.74 9.76
N LEU A 153 5.50 -1.66 10.80
CA LEU A 153 4.38 -0.72 10.86
C LEU A 153 4.93 0.66 11.19
N LEU A 154 5.12 1.48 10.17
CA LEU A 154 5.76 2.78 10.29
C LEU A 154 4.92 3.73 11.16
N PRO A 155 5.55 4.48 12.08
CA PRO A 155 4.87 5.52 12.84
C PRO A 155 4.23 6.57 11.92
N LYS A 156 3.10 7.14 12.36
CA LYS A 156 2.37 8.16 11.59
C LYS A 156 3.25 9.36 11.20
N TRP A 157 4.18 9.77 12.06
CA TRP A 157 5.09 10.88 11.75
C TRP A 157 6.02 10.58 10.57
N VAL A 158 6.49 9.32 10.43
CA VAL A 158 7.36 8.90 9.31
C VAL A 158 6.56 8.94 8.01
N LEU A 159 5.36 8.34 8.02
CA LEU A 159 4.45 8.36 6.88
C LEU A 159 4.16 9.82 6.48
N ASN A 160 3.74 10.66 7.43
CA ASN A 160 3.46 12.07 7.17
C ASN A 160 4.66 12.84 6.62
N SER A 161 5.89 12.50 7.04
CA SER A 161 7.13 13.11 6.52
C SER A 161 7.37 12.72 5.07
N ILE A 162 7.21 11.44 4.73
CA ILE A 162 7.32 10.95 3.35
C ILE A 162 6.20 11.55 2.46
N ASP A 163 4.97 11.61 2.97
CA ASP A 163 3.83 12.26 2.30
C ASP A 163 4.09 13.76 2.10
N LYS A 164 4.76 14.44 3.05
CA LYS A 164 5.17 15.84 2.91
C LYS A 164 6.16 16.02 1.75
N LEU A 165 7.19 15.18 1.66
CA LEU A 165 8.16 15.22 0.57
C LEU A 165 7.50 14.94 -0.79
N ARG A 166 6.62 13.93 -0.86
CA ARG A 166 5.85 13.65 -2.09
C ARG A 166 4.95 14.81 -2.47
N ARG A 167 4.30 15.46 -1.50
CA ARG A 167 3.49 16.67 -1.72
C ARG A 167 4.34 17.82 -2.22
N GLN A 168 5.48 18.12 -1.60
CA GLN A 168 6.37 19.20 -2.02
C GLN A 168 6.95 18.97 -3.41
N PHE A 169 7.36 17.74 -3.72
CA PHE A 169 7.83 17.41 -5.06
C PHE A 169 6.73 17.61 -6.10
N ILE A 170 5.53 17.07 -5.83
CA ILE A 170 4.39 17.24 -6.71
C ILE A 170 4.08 18.73 -6.77
N TRP A 171 3.52 19.35 -5.72
CA TRP A 171 2.96 20.73 -5.63
C TRP A 171 3.98 21.84 -5.84
N GLY A 172 5.22 21.67 -5.41
CA GLY A 172 6.21 22.74 -5.28
C GLY A 172 6.35 23.12 -3.80
N GLU A 173 7.53 23.58 -3.42
CA GLU A 173 7.85 23.91 -2.01
C GLU A 173 7.08 25.13 -1.49
N SER A 174 6.73 26.07 -2.37
CA SER A 174 6.09 27.35 -2.04
C SER A 174 4.58 27.38 -2.31
N SER A 175 3.97 26.24 -2.66
CA SER A 175 2.54 26.22 -3.00
C SER A 175 1.69 26.22 -1.73
N ALA A 176 1.30 27.42 -1.26
CA ALA A 176 0.33 27.60 -0.17
C ALA A 176 -1.02 26.92 -0.49
N ILE A 177 -1.35 26.74 -1.77
CA ILE A 177 -2.62 26.20 -2.23
C ILE A 177 -2.38 24.94 -3.06
N THR A 178 -2.82 23.81 -2.52
CA THR A 178 -2.87 22.54 -3.26
C THR A 178 -4.23 22.35 -3.92
N PRO A 179 -4.31 22.02 -5.22
CA PRO A 179 -5.57 21.78 -5.91
C PRO A 179 -6.41 20.68 -5.28
N LEU A 180 -5.79 19.63 -4.73
CA LEU A 180 -6.49 18.49 -4.16
C LEU A 180 -5.95 18.14 -2.78
N ASN A 181 -6.83 17.67 -1.90
CA ASN A 181 -6.39 17.07 -0.65
C ASN A 181 -5.62 15.77 -0.94
N TRP A 182 -4.72 15.42 -0.03
CA TRP A 182 -3.82 14.29 -0.26
C TRP A 182 -4.54 12.94 -0.29
N THR A 183 -5.62 12.79 0.49
CA THR A 183 -6.46 11.60 0.47
C THR A 183 -7.09 11.38 -0.91
N THR A 184 -7.56 12.44 -1.58
CA THR A 184 -8.07 12.33 -2.97
C THR A 184 -6.97 12.00 -3.96
N VAL A 185 -5.78 12.58 -3.82
CA VAL A 185 -4.63 12.25 -4.69
C VAL A 185 -4.33 10.75 -4.65
N CYS A 186 -4.43 10.14 -3.48
CA CYS A 186 -4.22 8.71 -3.27
C CYS A 186 -5.39 7.81 -3.69
N LEU A 187 -6.56 8.38 -4.03
CA LEU A 187 -7.67 7.57 -4.51
C LEU A 187 -7.32 6.90 -5.85
N PRO A 188 -7.91 5.74 -6.14
CA PRO A 188 -7.83 5.13 -7.46
C PRO A 188 -8.28 6.10 -8.55
N LYS A 189 -7.69 5.94 -9.75
CA LYS A 189 -8.05 6.71 -10.94
C LYS A 189 -9.55 6.67 -11.25
N ALA A 190 -10.19 5.52 -11.08
CA ALA A 190 -11.64 5.38 -11.22
C ALA A 190 -12.43 6.30 -10.27
N LEU A 191 -11.99 6.46 -9.02
CA LEU A 191 -12.62 7.38 -8.06
C LEU A 191 -12.13 8.84 -8.24
N GLY A 192 -11.40 9.10 -9.33
CA GLY A 192 -10.84 10.38 -9.73
C GLY A 192 -9.69 10.89 -8.85
N GLY A 193 -9.01 10.00 -8.14
CA GLY A 193 -7.67 10.30 -7.66
C GLY A 193 -6.62 10.14 -8.75
N PHE A 194 -5.35 10.31 -8.38
CA PHE A 194 -4.23 10.10 -9.30
C PHE A 194 -3.59 8.71 -9.15
N GLY A 195 -4.11 7.88 -8.25
CA GLY A 195 -3.63 6.52 -8.04
C GLY A 195 -2.31 6.45 -7.27
N LEU A 196 -1.91 7.52 -6.56
CA LEU A 196 -0.77 7.45 -5.66
C LEU A 196 -1.08 6.47 -4.52
N ARG A 197 -0.05 5.75 -4.07
CA ARG A 197 -0.23 4.84 -2.94
C ARG A 197 -0.40 5.61 -1.63
N ASN A 198 -1.50 5.32 -0.94
CA ASN A 198 -1.66 5.66 0.47
C ASN A 198 -0.73 4.75 1.27
N LEU A 199 0.35 5.32 1.83
CA LEU A 199 1.40 4.53 2.47
C LEU A 199 0.91 3.83 3.74
N GLN A 200 -0.04 4.40 4.47
CA GLN A 200 -0.61 3.75 5.66
C GLN A 200 -1.37 2.48 5.27
N LEU A 201 -2.26 2.57 4.27
CA LEU A 201 -3.00 1.40 3.78
C LEU A 201 -2.07 0.38 3.12
N GLN A 202 -1.05 0.84 2.40
CA GLN A 202 -0.02 -0.02 1.81
C GLN A 202 0.78 -0.75 2.90
N ASN A 203 1.14 -0.08 4.00
CA ASN A 203 1.84 -0.69 5.12
C ASN A 203 1.04 -1.83 5.73
N ILE A 204 -0.23 -1.56 6.07
CA ILE A 204 -1.15 -2.55 6.63
C ILE A 204 -1.26 -3.74 5.66
N THR A 205 -1.49 -3.45 4.37
CA THR A 205 -1.66 -4.47 3.34
C THR A 205 -0.43 -5.38 3.18
N LEU A 206 0.78 -4.79 3.20
CA LEU A 206 2.01 -5.58 3.09
C LEU A 206 2.23 -6.44 4.33
N LEU A 207 1.91 -5.92 5.52
CA LEU A 207 2.04 -6.66 6.76
C LEU A 207 1.01 -7.79 6.92
N ILE A 208 -0.19 -7.67 6.32
CA ILE A 208 -1.17 -8.76 6.27
C ILE A 208 -0.58 -10.03 5.62
N ARG A 209 0.40 -9.89 4.72
CA ARG A 209 1.10 -11.04 4.11
C ARG A 209 1.71 -11.97 5.15
N TRP A 210 2.18 -11.44 6.29
CA TRP A 210 2.75 -12.27 7.36
C TRP A 210 1.70 -13.10 8.09
N TRP A 211 0.48 -12.60 8.23
CA TRP A 211 -0.65 -13.39 8.72
C TRP A 211 -1.03 -14.50 7.73
N TRP A 212 -1.05 -14.18 6.43
CA TRP A 212 -1.29 -15.21 5.41
C TRP A 212 -0.20 -16.27 5.39
N ARG A 213 1.08 -15.89 5.49
CA ARG A 213 2.20 -16.84 5.62
C ARG A 213 2.12 -17.68 6.88
N LEU A 214 1.42 -17.24 7.92
CA LEU A 214 1.29 -17.99 9.16
C LEU A 214 0.19 -19.06 9.08
N TYR A 215 -0.93 -18.75 8.41
CA TYR A 215 -2.12 -19.59 8.43
C TYR A 215 -2.52 -20.18 7.08
N GLY A 216 -2.23 -19.50 5.97
CA GLY A 216 -2.71 -19.84 4.63
C GLY A 216 -1.67 -20.50 3.72
N ILE A 217 -0.48 -20.83 4.24
CA ILE A 217 0.57 -21.55 3.51
C ILE A 217 0.99 -22.74 4.36
N GLU A 218 0.80 -23.93 3.82
CA GLU A 218 1.29 -25.18 4.41
C GLU A 218 2.82 -25.17 4.48
N ASP A 219 3.38 -25.70 5.56
CA ASP A 219 4.83 -25.80 5.81
C ASP A 219 5.64 -24.50 5.69
N SER A 220 4.99 -23.36 5.90
CA SER A 220 5.66 -22.07 5.91
C SER A 220 6.74 -22.00 6.98
N ILE A 221 7.98 -21.68 6.58
CA ILE A 221 9.10 -21.40 7.50
C ILE A 221 8.70 -20.40 8.58
N TRP A 222 7.94 -19.36 8.20
CA TRP A 222 7.46 -18.37 9.15
C TRP A 222 6.51 -19.00 10.19
N ALA A 223 5.62 -19.91 9.77
CA ALA A 223 4.72 -20.60 10.69
C ALA A 223 5.50 -21.52 11.66
N GLN A 224 6.53 -22.22 11.17
CA GLN A 224 7.40 -23.04 12.01
C GLN A 224 8.15 -22.20 13.05
N ILE A 225 8.81 -21.12 12.62
CA ILE A 225 9.53 -20.19 13.51
C ILE A 225 8.59 -19.59 14.55
N ALA A 226 7.44 -19.07 14.10
CA ALA A 226 6.49 -18.44 15.00
C ALA A 226 5.89 -19.46 15.98
N GLY A 227 5.68 -20.71 15.54
CA GLY A 227 5.36 -21.83 16.42
C GLY A 227 6.42 -22.02 17.51
N LEU A 228 7.71 -22.08 17.16
CA LEU A 228 8.79 -22.25 18.16
C LEU A 228 8.91 -21.08 19.13
N ILE A 229 8.77 -19.84 18.65
CA ILE A 229 8.94 -18.63 19.47
C ILE A 229 7.74 -18.41 20.40
N TYR A 230 6.52 -18.65 19.91
CA TYR A 230 5.29 -18.27 20.62
C TYR A 230 4.54 -19.45 21.25
N LYS A 231 4.96 -20.71 21.07
CA LYS A 231 4.41 -21.85 21.82
C LYS A 231 4.75 -21.73 23.31
N ARG A 232 3.80 -21.24 24.11
CA ARG A 232 3.70 -21.56 25.54
C ARG A 232 2.62 -22.64 25.71
N ALA A 233 3.06 -23.84 26.08
CA ALA A 233 2.30 -24.98 26.61
C ALA A 233 0.91 -25.28 26.00
N GLY A 234 0.86 -26.20 25.02
CA GLY A 234 -0.39 -26.83 24.57
C GLY A 234 -0.27 -27.49 23.18
N PRO A 235 -1.04 -28.56 22.88
CA PRO A 235 -1.01 -29.23 21.59
C PRO A 235 -1.49 -28.27 20.50
N LEU A 236 -0.74 -28.26 19.39
CA LEU A 236 -1.03 -27.71 18.06
C LEU A 236 -1.98 -26.50 18.01
N VAL A 237 -1.43 -25.32 17.74
CA VAL A 237 -2.20 -24.15 17.31
C VAL A 237 -3.30 -23.78 18.32
N GLY A 238 -2.90 -23.55 19.58
CA GLY A 238 -3.56 -22.49 20.34
C GLY A 238 -3.62 -21.25 19.44
N PRO A 239 -4.70 -20.44 19.50
CA PRO A 239 -5.03 -19.49 18.45
C PRO A 239 -3.99 -18.37 18.46
N MET A 240 -2.90 -18.58 17.71
CA MET A 240 -1.62 -17.88 17.87
C MET A 240 -1.82 -16.38 17.83
N MET A 241 -2.71 -15.95 16.94
CA MET A 241 -3.25 -14.61 16.77
C MET A 241 -3.69 -13.87 18.06
N TRP A 242 -3.91 -14.57 19.17
CA TRP A 242 -4.37 -14.03 20.46
C TRP A 242 -3.28 -13.95 21.53
N ILE A 243 -2.08 -14.47 21.27
CA ILE A 243 -0.96 -14.45 22.21
C ILE A 243 -0.55 -13.01 22.54
N SER A 244 -0.60 -12.65 23.83
CA SER A 244 -0.37 -11.29 24.28
C SER A 244 1.11 -10.87 24.29
N ALA A 245 1.99 -11.79 24.65
CA ALA A 245 3.43 -11.60 24.71
C ALA A 245 4.11 -11.84 23.35
N GLY A 246 5.21 -11.14 23.08
CA GLY A 246 6.04 -11.44 21.92
C GLY A 246 7.02 -10.33 21.57
N SER A 247 7.68 -10.50 20.42
CA SER A 247 8.57 -9.50 19.87
C SER A 247 7.81 -8.22 19.47
N PHE A 248 8.53 -7.11 19.26
CA PHE A 248 7.91 -5.89 18.74
C PHE A 248 7.27 -6.11 17.36
N PHE A 249 7.83 -7.01 16.54
CA PHE A 249 7.25 -7.42 15.26
C PHE A 249 5.88 -8.08 15.47
N TRP A 250 5.78 -9.01 16.42
CA TRP A 250 4.52 -9.65 16.79
C TRP A 250 3.45 -8.67 17.25
N HIS A 251 3.81 -7.72 18.12
CA HIS A 251 2.88 -6.69 18.58
C HIS A 251 2.35 -5.82 17.44
N GLN A 252 3.16 -5.51 16.42
CA GLN A 252 2.71 -4.78 15.23
C GLN A 252 1.74 -5.61 14.39
N LEU A 253 2.04 -6.89 14.14
CA LEU A 253 1.12 -7.79 13.44
C LEU A 253 -0.23 -7.91 14.16
N ARG A 254 -0.21 -8.04 15.49
CA ARG A 254 -1.43 -8.06 16.31
C ARG A 254 -2.26 -6.80 16.21
N SER A 255 -1.62 -5.63 16.12
CA SER A 255 -2.33 -4.35 15.98
C SER A 255 -3.15 -4.24 14.68
N ILE A 256 -2.78 -5.00 13.64
CA ILE A 256 -3.47 -5.00 12.35
C ILE A 256 -4.32 -6.26 12.10
N ARG A 257 -4.40 -7.15 13.10
CA ARG A 257 -5.10 -8.44 13.03
C ARG A 257 -6.52 -8.35 12.48
N PHE A 258 -7.26 -7.33 12.89
CA PHE A 258 -8.64 -7.11 12.44
C PHE A 258 -8.75 -7.07 10.91
N TYR A 259 -7.79 -6.45 10.23
CA TYR A 259 -7.81 -6.37 8.76
C TYR A 259 -7.60 -7.74 8.09
N PHE A 260 -6.80 -8.62 8.70
CA PHE A 260 -6.66 -9.99 8.20
C PHE A 260 -7.98 -10.74 8.35
N GLN A 261 -8.58 -10.72 9.55
CA GLN A 261 -9.86 -11.38 9.82
C GLN A 261 -10.99 -10.89 8.92
N LEU A 262 -11.02 -9.59 8.60
CA LEU A 262 -12.01 -9.00 7.70
C LEU A 262 -11.97 -9.62 6.29
N PHE A 263 -10.81 -10.06 5.84
CA PHE A 263 -10.58 -10.56 4.47
C PHE A 263 -10.36 -12.07 4.39
N THR A 264 -10.59 -12.78 5.50
CA THR A 264 -10.41 -14.24 5.56
C THR A 264 -11.65 -14.93 6.08
N ARG A 265 -11.84 -16.16 5.64
CA ARG A 265 -12.85 -17.08 6.15
C ARG A 265 -12.24 -18.47 6.34
N TRP A 266 -12.55 -19.11 7.45
CA TRP A 266 -12.17 -20.48 7.72
C TRP A 266 -13.12 -21.48 7.05
N THR A 267 -12.53 -22.54 6.52
CA THR A 267 -13.20 -23.75 6.06
C THR A 267 -12.96 -24.81 7.12
N VAL A 268 -14.05 -25.33 7.68
CA VAL A 268 -14.00 -26.28 8.81
C VAL A 268 -13.46 -27.63 8.34
N GLY A 269 -12.37 -28.06 8.96
CA GLY A 269 -11.80 -29.39 8.87
C GLY A 269 -11.93 -30.09 10.22
N ASP A 270 -10.82 -30.19 10.95
CA ASP A 270 -10.73 -30.86 12.23
C ASP A 270 -11.21 -30.00 13.42
N GLY A 271 -11.38 -28.69 13.22
CA GLY A 271 -11.88 -27.74 14.22
C GLY A 271 -10.89 -27.36 15.31
N ASN A 272 -9.61 -27.73 15.17
CA ASN A 272 -8.59 -27.47 16.19
C ASN A 272 -8.01 -26.05 16.10
N ALA A 273 -7.92 -25.47 14.91
CA ALA A 273 -7.31 -24.15 14.70
C ALA A 273 -8.33 -23.00 14.75
N ILE A 274 -9.62 -23.30 14.56
CA ILE A 274 -10.70 -22.31 14.51
C ILE A 274 -11.21 -22.01 15.93
N LEU A 275 -11.20 -20.74 16.32
CA LEU A 275 -11.94 -20.30 17.49
C LEU A 275 -13.39 -19.98 17.15
N VAL A 276 -14.31 -20.63 17.85
CA VAL A 276 -15.75 -20.52 17.61
C VAL A 276 -16.23 -19.08 17.58
N TRP A 277 -15.72 -18.31 18.51
CA TRP A 277 -16.27 -17.03 18.87
C TRP A 277 -15.72 -15.85 18.07
N VAL A 278 -14.42 -15.85 17.80
CA VAL A 278 -13.70 -14.72 17.20
C VAL A 278 -13.34 -14.92 15.74
N ASP A 279 -13.28 -16.17 15.27
CA ASP A 279 -12.91 -16.47 13.89
C ASP A 279 -14.11 -16.55 12.98
N ASN A 280 -13.91 -16.15 11.73
CA ASN A 280 -14.96 -16.16 10.74
C ASN A 280 -15.03 -17.53 10.05
N TRP A 281 -15.81 -18.46 10.58
CA TRP A 281 -16.08 -19.76 9.93
C TRP A 281 -17.50 -19.82 9.31
N ARG A 282 -18.44 -19.06 9.84
CA ARG A 282 -19.85 -19.01 9.39
C ARG A 282 -20.24 -17.77 8.54
N GLY A 283 -19.26 -17.03 8.02
CA GLY A 283 -19.47 -15.79 7.26
C GLY A 283 -19.34 -14.51 8.09
N SER A 284 -19.49 -14.60 9.41
CA SER A 284 -19.17 -13.52 10.35
C SER A 284 -18.72 -14.08 11.71
N PRO A 285 -17.82 -13.41 12.45
CA PRO A 285 -17.48 -13.77 13.82
C PRO A 285 -18.69 -13.71 14.75
N LEU A 286 -18.83 -14.67 15.67
CA LEU A 286 -19.97 -14.72 16.59
C LEU A 286 -19.99 -13.57 17.59
N HIS A 287 -18.83 -13.10 18.04
CA HIS A 287 -18.71 -12.00 19.00
C HIS A 287 -19.31 -10.66 18.54
N PHE A 288 -19.60 -10.50 17.24
CA PHE A 288 -20.32 -9.33 16.75
C PHE A 288 -21.81 -9.34 17.08
N PHE A 289 -22.38 -10.48 17.47
CA PHE A 289 -23.81 -10.66 17.74
C PHE A 289 -24.12 -11.03 19.20
N LEU A 290 -23.09 -11.23 20.04
CA LEU A 290 -23.23 -11.63 21.43
C LEU A 290 -23.04 -10.43 22.36
N SER A 291 -23.80 -10.38 23.46
CA SER A 291 -23.56 -9.41 24.54
C SER A 291 -22.22 -9.68 25.22
N ALA A 292 -21.60 -8.64 25.77
CA ALA A 292 -20.32 -8.76 26.48
C ALA A 292 -20.37 -9.71 27.69
N GLU A 293 -21.56 -9.96 28.24
CA GLU A 293 -21.79 -10.87 29.38
C GLU A 293 -21.76 -12.35 28.97
N LYS A 294 -22.24 -12.69 27.77
CA LYS A 294 -22.12 -14.05 27.20
C LYS A 294 -20.71 -14.35 26.71
N TRP A 295 -19.93 -13.29 26.51
CA TRP A 295 -18.52 -13.31 26.19
C TRP A 295 -17.66 -13.47 27.46
N ASP A 296 -17.74 -14.62 28.12
CA ASP A 296 -16.86 -14.87 29.26
C ASP A 296 -15.39 -15.03 28.81
N GLN A 297 -14.45 -14.47 29.59
CA GLN A 297 -13.02 -14.61 29.36
C GLN A 297 -12.57 -16.08 29.37
N GLN A 298 -13.26 -16.97 30.09
CA GLN A 298 -12.94 -18.41 30.14
C GLN A 298 -13.18 -19.13 28.80
N HIS A 299 -14.17 -18.71 28.00
CA HIS A 299 -14.56 -19.39 26.76
C HIS A 299 -13.99 -18.75 25.49
N LYS A 300 -13.31 -17.60 25.60
CA LYS A 300 -12.80 -16.83 24.44
C LYS A 300 -11.86 -17.62 23.52
N LEU A 301 -11.12 -18.57 24.07
CA LEU A 301 -10.14 -19.38 23.33
C LEU A 301 -10.64 -20.80 23.04
N LEU A 302 -11.96 -21.03 23.16
CA LEU A 302 -12.58 -22.31 22.85
C LEU A 302 -12.51 -22.62 21.35
N THR A 303 -11.91 -23.76 21.02
CA THR A 303 -11.81 -24.23 19.63
C THR A 303 -13.14 -24.80 19.14
N LEU A 304 -13.34 -24.87 17.84
CA LEU A 304 -14.54 -25.44 17.24
C LEU A 304 -14.72 -26.92 17.61
N ARG A 305 -13.63 -27.69 17.68
CA ARG A 305 -13.67 -29.07 18.16
C ARG A 305 -14.15 -29.15 19.61
N GLN A 306 -13.62 -28.32 20.48
CA GLN A 306 -14.03 -28.29 21.89
C GLN A 306 -15.49 -27.85 22.04
N ALA A 307 -15.94 -26.86 21.27
CA ALA A 307 -17.32 -26.39 21.30
C ALA A 307 -18.31 -27.43 20.78
N VAL A 308 -17.96 -28.20 19.75
CA VAL A 308 -18.78 -29.33 19.30
C VAL A 308 -18.87 -30.40 20.38
N ALA A 309 -17.77 -30.69 21.09
CA ALA A 309 -17.77 -31.65 22.20
C ALA A 309 -18.59 -31.17 23.41
N LEU A 310 -18.63 -29.86 23.66
CA LEU A 310 -19.35 -29.24 24.78
C LEU A 310 -20.75 -28.73 24.39
N SER A 311 -21.25 -29.00 23.18
CA SER A 311 -22.40 -28.29 22.59
C SER A 311 -23.66 -28.26 23.45
N HIS A 312 -23.88 -29.30 24.26
CA HIS A 312 -25.00 -29.45 25.19
C HIS A 312 -24.85 -28.67 26.50
N SER A 313 -23.62 -28.29 26.88
CA SER A 313 -23.31 -27.59 28.14
C SER A 313 -22.66 -26.21 27.94
N LEU A 314 -22.49 -25.76 26.69
CA LEU A 314 -21.88 -24.47 26.36
C LEU A 314 -22.59 -23.26 26.98
N PHE A 315 -23.90 -23.36 27.18
CA PHE A 315 -24.73 -22.26 27.66
C PHE A 315 -25.50 -22.69 28.91
N GLN A 316 -25.49 -21.81 29.92
CA GLN A 316 -26.31 -21.99 31.11
C GLN A 316 -27.73 -21.48 30.84
N SER A 317 -28.73 -22.17 31.39
CA SER A 317 -30.15 -21.80 31.28
C SER A 317 -30.42 -20.46 31.99
N PRO A 318 -31.34 -19.59 31.49
CA PRO A 318 -32.20 -19.79 30.32
C PRO A 318 -31.53 -19.46 28.99
N LEU A 319 -31.68 -20.37 28.02
CA LEU A 319 -31.14 -20.21 26.66
C LEU A 319 -31.95 -19.17 25.88
N THR A 320 -31.26 -18.28 25.17
CA THR A 320 -31.89 -17.40 24.19
C THR A 320 -32.02 -18.09 22.83
N ARG A 321 -32.86 -17.55 21.93
CA ARG A 321 -33.02 -18.07 20.56
C ARG A 321 -31.69 -18.20 19.80
N SER A 322 -30.78 -17.23 19.96
CA SER A 322 -29.46 -17.28 19.32
C SER A 322 -28.59 -18.42 19.83
N ASP A 323 -28.73 -18.78 21.10
CA ASP A 323 -27.95 -19.85 21.72
C ASP A 323 -28.42 -21.21 21.16
N PHE A 324 -29.74 -21.39 21.03
CA PHE A 324 -30.33 -22.59 20.42
C PHE A 324 -29.94 -22.75 18.93
N GLU A 325 -29.97 -21.65 18.17
CA GLU A 325 -29.51 -21.65 16.77
C GLU A 325 -28.04 -22.03 16.65
N LEU A 326 -27.17 -21.53 17.54
CA LEU A 326 -25.75 -21.90 17.54
C LEU A 326 -25.55 -23.36 17.93
N THR A 327 -26.17 -23.85 19.01
CA THR A 327 -26.07 -25.25 19.44
C THR A 327 -26.54 -26.21 18.35
N ASN A 328 -27.65 -25.91 17.68
CA ASN A 328 -28.11 -26.70 16.53
C ASN A 328 -27.12 -26.67 15.37
N HIS A 329 -26.50 -25.52 15.10
CA HIS A 329 -25.49 -25.42 14.05
C HIS A 329 -24.25 -26.24 14.39
N LEU A 330 -23.76 -26.16 15.64
CA LEU A 330 -22.63 -26.95 16.15
C LEU A 330 -22.91 -28.46 16.08
N ASN A 331 -24.10 -28.91 16.48
CA ASN A 331 -24.50 -30.32 16.41
C ASN A 331 -24.60 -30.85 14.97
N ARG A 332 -24.81 -29.99 13.98
CA ARG A 332 -24.87 -30.37 12.56
C ARG A 332 -23.50 -30.32 11.87
N LEU A 333 -22.48 -29.74 12.51
CA LEU A 333 -21.14 -29.69 11.96
C LEU A 333 -20.47 -31.06 12.02
N HIS A 334 -20.10 -31.57 10.86
CA HIS A 334 -19.32 -32.80 10.74
C HIS A 334 -17.83 -32.43 10.63
N LEU A 335 -17.09 -32.59 11.73
CA LEU A 335 -15.64 -32.41 11.73
C LEU A 335 -14.98 -33.52 10.92
N ARG A 336 -13.98 -33.15 10.12
CA ARG A 336 -13.20 -34.06 9.26
C ARG A 336 -11.84 -34.35 9.90
N ASN A 337 -11.15 -35.37 9.42
CA ASN A 337 -9.75 -35.66 9.79
C ASN A 337 -8.73 -34.86 8.95
N THR A 338 -9.18 -33.81 8.26
CA THR A 338 -8.34 -32.88 7.49
C THR A 338 -8.13 -31.60 8.27
N PRO A 339 -6.97 -30.93 8.17
CA PRO A 339 -6.73 -29.68 8.89
C PRO A 339 -7.71 -28.57 8.48
N ASP A 340 -7.99 -27.66 9.40
CA ASP A 340 -8.73 -26.42 9.11
C ASP A 340 -7.97 -25.55 8.10
N LEU A 341 -8.69 -24.97 7.13
CA LEU A 341 -8.08 -24.15 6.07
C LEU A 341 -8.60 -22.72 6.11
N ILE A 342 -7.70 -21.75 6.03
CA ILE A 342 -8.07 -20.34 5.87
C ILE A 342 -8.12 -19.96 4.39
N ARG A 343 -9.21 -19.30 4.00
CA ARG A 343 -9.44 -18.83 2.63
C ARG A 343 -9.45 -17.31 2.58
N TRP A 344 -8.74 -16.74 1.62
CA TRP A 344 -8.80 -15.33 1.30
C TRP A 344 -10.09 -14.99 0.55
N THR A 345 -10.88 -14.02 1.02
CA THR A 345 -12.22 -13.76 0.47
C THR A 345 -12.23 -12.76 -0.69
N LEU A 346 -11.12 -12.06 -0.95
CA LEU A 346 -11.04 -11.01 -1.98
C LEU A 346 -10.59 -11.52 -3.36
N THR A 347 -10.25 -12.79 -3.48
CA THR A 347 -9.85 -13.43 -4.75
C THR A 347 -10.66 -14.70 -4.98
N ARG A 348 -10.84 -15.08 -6.25
CA ARG A 348 -11.65 -16.25 -6.63
C ARG A 348 -10.98 -17.57 -6.23
N ASP A 349 -9.67 -17.64 -6.42
CA ASP A 349 -8.80 -18.76 -6.05
C ASP A 349 -8.66 -18.96 -4.53
N GLY A 350 -9.06 -17.98 -3.71
CA GLY A 350 -8.91 -18.06 -2.27
C GLY A 350 -7.50 -17.76 -1.76
N ILE A 351 -6.59 -17.27 -2.62
CA ILE A 351 -5.19 -17.01 -2.30
C ILE A 351 -4.95 -15.52 -2.02
N PHE A 352 -4.16 -15.23 -0.99
CA PHE A 352 -3.82 -13.85 -0.65
C PHE A 352 -3.12 -13.10 -1.79
N SER A 353 -3.60 -11.88 -2.03
CA SER A 353 -2.92 -10.90 -2.88
C SER A 353 -2.90 -9.54 -2.21
N SER A 354 -1.71 -8.97 -2.02
CA SER A 354 -1.54 -7.59 -1.53
C SER A 354 -2.28 -6.58 -2.41
N SER A 355 -2.42 -6.84 -3.72
CA SER A 355 -3.20 -5.96 -4.60
C SER A 355 -4.69 -5.95 -4.23
N SER A 356 -5.26 -7.12 -3.96
CA SER A 356 -6.68 -7.27 -3.59
C SER A 356 -6.99 -6.61 -2.24
N ALA A 357 -6.15 -6.84 -1.21
CA ALA A 357 -6.27 -6.20 0.09
C ALA A 357 -6.24 -4.66 -0.02
N TYR A 358 -5.25 -4.12 -0.74
CA TYR A 358 -5.13 -2.67 -0.91
C TYR A 358 -6.36 -2.09 -1.62
N LYS A 359 -6.84 -2.74 -2.69
CA LYS A 359 -8.05 -2.31 -3.41
C LYS A 359 -9.26 -2.29 -2.48
N SER A 360 -9.49 -3.34 -1.71
CA SER A 360 -10.60 -3.38 -0.75
C SER A 360 -10.54 -2.21 0.25
N LEU A 361 -9.37 -1.96 0.85
CA LEU A 361 -9.17 -0.89 1.82
C LEU A 361 -9.31 0.52 1.23
N ILE A 362 -8.79 0.78 0.02
CA ILE A 362 -8.83 2.12 -0.57
C ILE A 362 -10.21 2.47 -1.17
N PHE A 363 -10.91 1.47 -1.72
CA PHE A 363 -12.24 1.70 -2.28
C PHE A 363 -13.29 1.83 -1.17
N ALA A 364 -13.16 1.10 -0.05
CA ALA A 364 -14.04 1.22 1.12
C ALA A 364 -15.54 1.26 0.76
N GLY A 365 -15.97 0.38 -0.16
CA GLY A 365 -17.37 0.31 -0.61
C GLY A 365 -17.80 1.35 -1.67
N LYS A 366 -16.90 2.20 -2.16
CA LYS A 366 -17.20 3.17 -3.23
C LYS A 366 -17.24 2.47 -4.58
N ILE A 367 -18.45 2.23 -5.10
CA ILE A 367 -18.66 1.47 -6.35
C ILE A 367 -18.85 2.38 -7.57
N ARG A 368 -19.42 3.59 -7.40
CA ARG A 368 -19.73 4.50 -8.51
C ARG A 368 -18.55 5.41 -8.84
N SER A 369 -18.17 5.42 -10.13
CA SER A 369 -17.05 6.19 -10.65
C SER A 369 -17.52 7.11 -11.77
N GLN A 370 -17.60 8.40 -11.48
CA GLN A 370 -17.87 9.45 -12.46
C GLN A 370 -16.61 9.90 -13.23
N PHE A 371 -15.44 9.33 -12.92
CA PHE A 371 -14.14 9.79 -13.44
C PHE A 371 -13.39 8.74 -14.29
N ALA A 372 -13.73 7.44 -14.19
CA ALA A 372 -13.00 6.37 -14.87
C ALA A 372 -12.84 6.62 -16.38
N PHE A 373 -13.88 7.11 -17.05
CA PHE A 373 -13.86 7.29 -18.50
C PHE A 373 -12.74 8.21 -18.97
N ILE A 374 -12.38 9.26 -18.21
CA ILE A 374 -11.30 10.22 -18.54
C ILE A 374 -9.96 9.50 -18.69
N TRP A 375 -9.73 8.47 -17.89
CA TRP A 375 -8.48 7.71 -17.94
C TRP A 375 -8.38 6.78 -19.16
N HIS A 376 -9.52 6.41 -19.74
CA HIS A 376 -9.60 5.59 -20.95
C HIS A 376 -9.58 6.41 -22.24
N LEU A 377 -9.74 7.74 -22.17
CA LEU A 377 -9.64 8.62 -23.34
C LEU A 377 -8.24 8.59 -23.96
N LYS A 378 -8.18 8.70 -25.29
CA LYS A 378 -6.95 8.84 -26.08
C LYS A 378 -6.48 10.29 -26.05
N ILE A 379 -5.96 10.72 -24.90
CA ILE A 379 -5.45 12.08 -24.64
C ILE A 379 -4.17 12.02 -23.80
N THR A 380 -3.36 13.09 -23.86
CA THR A 380 -2.10 13.15 -23.12
C THR A 380 -2.32 13.10 -21.59
N PRO A 381 -1.35 12.61 -20.80
CA PRO A 381 -1.45 12.59 -19.33
C PRO A 381 -1.74 13.96 -18.70
N SER A 382 -1.24 15.05 -19.31
CA SER A 382 -1.50 16.42 -18.88
C SER A 382 -2.98 16.79 -19.04
N VAL A 383 -3.62 16.41 -20.15
CA VAL A 383 -5.05 16.64 -20.38
C VAL A 383 -5.89 15.78 -19.42
N LYS A 384 -5.49 14.54 -19.15
CA LYS A 384 -6.18 13.68 -18.15
C LYS A 384 -6.12 14.31 -16.75
N TYR A 385 -4.95 14.80 -16.36
CA TYR A 385 -4.76 15.51 -15.09
C TYR A 385 -5.67 16.74 -15.00
N PHE A 386 -5.67 17.56 -16.05
CA PHE A 386 -6.56 18.72 -16.16
C PHE A 386 -8.04 18.33 -16.04
N GLY A 387 -8.48 17.30 -16.76
CA GLY A 387 -9.87 16.83 -16.73
C GLY A 387 -10.33 16.39 -15.34
N ILE A 388 -9.45 15.74 -14.55
CA ILE A 388 -9.77 15.36 -13.18
C ILE A 388 -9.92 16.57 -12.26
N LEU A 389 -9.10 17.61 -12.43
CA LEU A 389 -9.27 18.86 -11.68
C LEU A 389 -10.54 19.60 -12.09
N LEU A 390 -10.85 19.62 -13.40
CA LEU A 390 -12.04 20.24 -13.95
C LEU A 390 -13.31 19.60 -13.38
N MET A 391 -13.44 18.27 -13.47
CA MET A 391 -14.59 17.53 -12.94
C MET A 391 -14.76 17.63 -11.41
N ARG A 392 -13.74 18.12 -10.70
CA ARG A 392 -13.81 18.38 -9.25
C ARG A 392 -13.99 19.86 -8.90
N ASN A 393 -14.09 20.75 -9.90
CA ASN A 393 -14.09 22.21 -9.72
C ASN A 393 -12.87 22.73 -8.95
N ARG A 394 -11.68 22.14 -9.20
CA ARG A 394 -10.43 22.45 -8.47
C ARG A 394 -9.39 23.20 -9.30
N LEU A 395 -9.73 23.60 -10.53
CA LEU A 395 -8.89 24.52 -11.29
C LEU A 395 -8.90 25.92 -10.63
N PRO A 396 -7.77 26.63 -10.58
CA PRO A 396 -7.63 27.95 -9.94
C PRO A 396 -8.22 29.08 -10.81
N THR A 397 -9.52 29.08 -11.01
CA THR A 397 -10.22 30.21 -11.63
C THR A 397 -10.25 31.42 -10.67
N ARG A 398 -10.41 32.64 -11.18
CA ARG A 398 -10.43 33.85 -10.32
C ARG A 398 -11.53 33.81 -9.28
N SER A 399 -12.75 33.35 -9.58
CA SER A 399 -13.80 33.19 -8.55
C SER A 399 -13.39 32.24 -7.43
N ARG A 400 -12.69 31.13 -7.75
CA ARG A 400 -12.20 30.19 -6.74
C ARG A 400 -11.09 30.82 -5.89
N LEU A 401 -10.16 31.54 -6.52
CA LEU A 401 -9.06 32.21 -5.82
C LEU A 401 -9.55 33.38 -4.96
N HIS A 402 -10.55 34.13 -5.43
CA HIS A 402 -11.25 35.17 -4.69
C HIS A 402 -11.94 34.59 -3.43
N ASN A 403 -12.66 33.48 -3.58
CA ASN A 403 -13.27 32.78 -2.44
C ASN A 403 -12.23 32.23 -1.44
N MET A 404 -11.00 31.98 -1.90
CA MET A 404 -9.86 31.62 -1.06
C MET A 404 -9.09 32.84 -0.51
N ARG A 405 -9.56 34.06 -0.77
CA ARG A 405 -8.93 35.35 -0.39
C ARG A 405 -7.51 35.53 -0.92
N VAL A 406 -7.24 34.98 -2.11
CA VAL A 406 -5.95 35.06 -2.80
C VAL A 406 -5.93 36.22 -3.79
N LEU A 407 -7.08 36.49 -4.40
CA LEU A 407 -7.30 37.61 -5.31
C LEU A 407 -8.44 38.47 -4.78
N ASN A 408 -8.39 39.76 -5.09
CA ASN A 408 -9.43 40.72 -4.69
C ASN A 408 -10.61 40.73 -5.66
N GLU A 409 -10.42 40.25 -6.89
CA GLU A 409 -11.43 40.27 -7.94
C GLU A 409 -11.62 38.88 -8.55
N ALA A 410 -12.87 38.61 -8.93
CA ALA A 410 -13.27 37.37 -9.57
C ALA A 410 -13.48 37.52 -11.10
N THR A 411 -13.35 38.73 -11.65
CA THR A 411 -13.63 39.10 -13.05
C THR A 411 -12.90 38.20 -14.06
N CYS A 412 -13.61 37.76 -15.10
CA CYS A 412 -13.09 36.88 -16.13
C CYS A 412 -12.04 37.59 -17.00
N PRO A 413 -10.80 37.08 -17.10
CA PRO A 413 -9.74 37.72 -17.85
C PRO A 413 -9.98 37.71 -19.37
N LEU A 414 -10.89 36.88 -19.88
CA LEU A 414 -11.13 36.78 -21.32
C LEU A 414 -12.14 37.82 -21.83
N CYS A 415 -13.15 38.15 -21.03
CA CYS A 415 -14.22 39.06 -21.45
C CYS A 415 -14.38 40.29 -20.58
N ASP A 416 -13.76 40.33 -19.39
CA ASP A 416 -13.81 41.42 -18.42
C ASP A 416 -15.23 41.86 -18.00
N THR A 417 -16.25 41.02 -18.22
CA THR A 417 -17.66 41.32 -17.90
C THR A 417 -18.17 40.60 -16.65
N ASP A 418 -18.04 39.26 -16.60
CA ASP A 418 -18.61 38.42 -15.55
C ASP A 418 -17.51 37.77 -14.71
N ASP A 419 -17.90 37.16 -13.58
CA ASP A 419 -16.99 36.37 -12.75
C ASP A 419 -16.48 35.09 -13.44
N GLU A 420 -15.20 34.79 -13.28
CA GLU A 420 -14.51 33.60 -13.81
C GLU A 420 -14.88 32.31 -13.05
N THR A 421 -16.12 31.88 -13.20
CA THR A 421 -16.54 30.54 -12.78
C THR A 421 -16.07 29.48 -13.80
N HIS A 422 -15.97 28.21 -13.42
CA HIS A 422 -15.63 27.15 -14.38
C HIS A 422 -16.63 27.10 -15.55
N LEU A 423 -17.93 27.22 -15.26
CA LEU A 423 -18.97 27.22 -16.30
C LEU A 423 -18.81 28.43 -17.23
N HIS A 424 -18.56 29.62 -16.67
CA HIS A 424 -18.35 30.82 -17.46
C HIS A 424 -17.13 30.71 -18.36
N LEU A 425 -15.97 30.40 -17.78
CA LEU A 425 -14.72 30.27 -18.51
C LEU A 425 -14.81 29.30 -19.69
N PHE A 426 -15.43 28.14 -19.49
CA PHE A 426 -15.43 27.07 -20.49
C PHE A 426 -16.62 27.07 -21.45
N PHE A 427 -17.74 27.70 -21.13
CA PHE A 427 -18.95 27.57 -21.97
C PHE A 427 -19.77 28.85 -22.15
N THR A 428 -19.86 29.75 -21.16
CA THR A 428 -20.77 30.91 -21.27
C THR A 428 -20.08 32.23 -21.61
N CYS A 429 -18.77 32.35 -21.43
CA CYS A 429 -17.97 33.51 -21.83
C CYS A 429 -18.10 33.78 -23.34
N GLN A 430 -18.27 35.04 -23.74
CA GLN A 430 -18.42 35.45 -25.15
C GLN A 430 -17.26 34.98 -26.03
N VAL A 431 -16.02 35.07 -25.53
CA VAL A 431 -14.81 34.64 -26.24
C VAL A 431 -14.81 33.12 -26.42
N THR A 432 -15.20 32.38 -25.39
CA THR A 432 -15.27 30.92 -25.43
C THR A 432 -16.44 30.41 -26.28
N ARG A 433 -17.58 31.13 -26.34
CA ARG A 433 -18.68 30.83 -27.26
C ARG A 433 -18.24 30.99 -28.72
N ALA A 434 -17.53 32.07 -29.05
CA ALA A 434 -16.94 32.24 -30.38
C ALA A 434 -15.95 31.11 -30.71
N PHE A 435 -15.11 30.71 -29.74
CA PHE A 435 -14.22 29.56 -29.89
C PHE A 435 -15.00 28.28 -30.23
N TRP A 436 -16.07 27.98 -29.49
CA TRP A 436 -16.88 26.77 -29.74
C TRP A 436 -17.55 26.78 -31.10
N HIS A 437 -18.03 27.94 -31.57
CA HIS A 437 -18.60 28.08 -32.91
C HIS A 437 -17.56 27.77 -34.02
N HIS A 438 -16.34 28.28 -33.89
CA HIS A 438 -15.27 27.95 -34.85
C HIS A 438 -14.83 26.48 -34.72
N PHE A 439 -14.74 25.96 -33.50
CA PHE A 439 -14.34 24.57 -33.25
C PHE A 439 -15.36 23.59 -33.81
N SER A 440 -16.66 23.84 -33.63
CA SER A 440 -17.74 23.02 -34.20
C SER A 440 -17.67 22.98 -35.72
N ASN A 441 -17.36 24.10 -36.37
CA ASN A 441 -17.21 24.16 -37.83
C ASN A 441 -16.00 23.34 -38.33
N LEU A 442 -14.93 23.24 -37.54
CA LEU A 442 -13.70 22.52 -37.90
C LEU A 442 -13.73 21.01 -37.61
N THR A 443 -14.56 20.58 -36.64
CA THR A 443 -14.58 19.20 -36.15
C THR A 443 -15.92 18.50 -36.28
N GLY A 444 -17.02 19.23 -36.54
CA GLY A 444 -18.40 18.73 -36.51
C GLY A 444 -18.95 18.48 -35.10
N LEU A 445 -18.28 18.99 -34.05
CA LEU A 445 -18.63 18.71 -32.66
C LEU A 445 -19.47 19.86 -32.09
N HIS A 446 -20.75 19.60 -31.86
CA HIS A 446 -21.68 20.57 -31.29
C HIS A 446 -21.81 20.38 -29.78
N MET A 447 -21.62 21.48 -29.03
CA MET A 447 -21.77 21.46 -27.57
C MET A 447 -23.25 21.54 -27.17
N PRO A 448 -23.67 20.84 -26.10
CA PRO A 448 -25.05 20.94 -25.62
C PRO A 448 -25.29 22.31 -25.00
N PRO A 449 -26.52 22.87 -25.11
CA PRO A 449 -26.87 24.14 -24.50
C PRO A 449 -26.97 24.06 -22.97
N ALA A 450 -27.00 25.24 -22.34
CA ALA A 450 -27.26 25.56 -20.93
C ALA A 450 -27.27 24.40 -19.91
N ALA A 451 -26.33 24.45 -18.96
CA ALA A 451 -26.32 23.56 -17.80
C ALA A 451 -25.95 24.32 -16.51
N SER A 452 -26.22 23.74 -15.36
CA SER A 452 -25.86 24.29 -14.05
C SER A 452 -24.39 24.14 -13.69
N SER A 453 -23.68 23.19 -14.31
CA SER A 453 -22.25 22.96 -14.05
C SER A 453 -21.50 22.39 -15.25
N VAL A 454 -20.17 22.50 -15.23
CA VAL A 454 -19.30 21.88 -16.25
C VAL A 454 -19.46 20.36 -16.28
N SER A 455 -19.62 19.72 -15.12
CA SER A 455 -19.86 18.27 -15.05
C SER A 455 -21.16 17.90 -15.77
N ASP A 456 -22.21 18.70 -15.61
CA ASP A 456 -23.50 18.46 -16.27
C ASP A 456 -23.37 18.61 -17.78
N VAL A 457 -22.66 19.63 -18.28
CA VAL A 457 -22.36 19.76 -19.72
C VAL A 457 -21.64 18.52 -20.25
N ILE A 458 -20.62 18.04 -19.55
CA ILE A 458 -19.82 16.88 -19.97
C ILE A 458 -20.66 15.60 -19.93
N PHE A 459 -21.52 15.40 -18.93
CA PHE A 459 -22.36 14.21 -18.85
C PHE A 459 -23.51 14.23 -19.86
N THR A 460 -24.13 15.38 -20.09
CA THR A 460 -25.14 15.55 -21.15
C THR A 460 -24.52 15.28 -22.51
N PHE A 461 -23.35 15.85 -22.78
CA PHE A 461 -22.61 15.58 -24.02
C PHE A 461 -22.24 14.10 -24.16
N ARG A 462 -21.76 13.47 -23.08
CA ARG A 462 -21.43 12.05 -23.09
C ARG A 462 -22.65 11.17 -23.38
N SER A 463 -23.81 11.53 -22.84
CA SER A 463 -25.07 10.78 -23.02
C SER A 463 -25.70 10.99 -24.40
N SER A 464 -25.39 12.11 -25.08
CA SER A 464 -25.86 12.37 -26.44
C SER A 464 -25.05 11.67 -27.53
N LEU A 465 -23.91 11.05 -27.19
CA LEU A 465 -23.04 10.39 -28.16
C LEU A 465 -23.46 8.93 -28.42
N PRO A 466 -23.36 8.44 -29.67
CA PRO A 466 -23.64 7.04 -30.00
C PRO A 466 -22.75 6.07 -29.21
N VAL A 467 -23.30 4.90 -28.87
CA VAL A 467 -22.58 3.82 -28.17
C VAL A 467 -21.57 3.17 -29.11
N GLY A 468 -20.38 3.77 -29.22
CA GLY A 468 -19.28 3.27 -30.06
C GLY A 468 -18.21 4.32 -30.37
N ASP A 469 -18.63 5.55 -30.64
CA ASP A 469 -17.75 6.65 -31.10
C ASP A 469 -17.43 7.71 -30.03
N CYS A 470 -17.96 7.59 -28.81
CA CYS A 470 -17.83 8.64 -27.80
C CYS A 470 -16.38 8.95 -27.38
N SER A 471 -15.43 8.03 -27.61
CA SER A 471 -14.02 8.23 -27.22
C SER A 471 -13.34 9.35 -28.02
N ARG A 472 -13.64 9.46 -29.32
CA ARG A 472 -13.09 10.52 -30.18
C ARG A 472 -13.58 11.88 -29.72
N ASP A 473 -14.89 12.04 -29.64
CA ASP A 473 -15.52 13.33 -29.36
C ASP A 473 -15.22 13.81 -27.94
N LEU A 474 -15.18 12.89 -26.96
CA LEU A 474 -14.72 13.23 -25.61
C LEU A 474 -13.24 13.61 -25.60
N SER A 475 -12.38 12.95 -26.38
CA SER A 475 -10.97 13.34 -26.48
C SER A 475 -10.81 14.73 -27.09
N PHE A 476 -11.62 15.06 -28.10
CA PHE A 476 -11.66 16.39 -28.72
C PHE A 476 -12.15 17.44 -27.72
N LEU A 477 -13.24 17.16 -27.00
CA LEU A 477 -13.78 18.03 -25.95
C LEU A 477 -12.73 18.34 -24.88
N PHE A 478 -12.11 17.33 -24.27
CA PHE A 478 -11.11 17.56 -23.21
C PHE A 478 -9.86 18.28 -23.73
N THR A 479 -9.47 18.05 -24.98
CA THR A 479 -8.36 18.78 -25.62
C THR A 479 -8.72 20.25 -25.82
N ALA A 480 -9.91 20.55 -26.34
CA ALA A 480 -10.41 21.92 -26.51
C ALA A 480 -10.50 22.67 -25.17
N LEU A 481 -11.08 22.04 -24.15
CA LEU A 481 -11.13 22.60 -22.80
C LEU A 481 -9.73 22.89 -22.22
N HIS A 482 -8.77 21.99 -22.47
CA HIS A 482 -7.40 22.21 -22.04
C HIS A 482 -6.72 23.37 -22.79
N ILE A 483 -7.05 23.59 -24.07
CA ILE A 483 -6.53 24.71 -24.86
C ILE A 483 -7.12 26.03 -24.39
N ILE A 484 -8.43 26.11 -24.10
CA ILE A 484 -9.04 27.28 -23.48
C ILE A 484 -8.33 27.63 -22.17
N TRP A 485 -8.10 26.63 -21.31
CA TRP A 485 -7.38 26.81 -20.05
C TRP A 485 -5.94 27.33 -20.25
N ARG A 486 -5.22 26.80 -21.25
CA ARG A 486 -3.86 27.25 -21.59
C ARG A 486 -3.86 28.67 -22.12
N ALA A 487 -4.81 29.02 -23.00
CA ALA A 487 -4.94 30.36 -23.55
C ALA A 487 -5.20 31.40 -22.46
N ARG A 488 -6.16 31.11 -21.57
CA ARG A 488 -6.42 31.94 -20.38
C ARG A 488 -5.17 32.14 -19.52
N ASN A 489 -4.40 31.09 -19.26
CA ASN A 489 -3.17 31.23 -18.47
C ASN A 489 -2.06 31.98 -19.21
N ALA A 490 -1.97 31.84 -20.54
CA ALA A 490 -1.00 32.60 -21.33
C ALA A 490 -1.31 34.10 -21.29
N MET A 491 -2.60 34.47 -21.34
CA MET A 491 -3.04 35.85 -21.18
C MET A 491 -2.67 36.41 -19.80
N ILE A 492 -2.89 35.67 -18.71
CA ILE A 492 -2.61 36.18 -17.35
C ILE A 492 -1.12 36.27 -17.03
N PHE A 493 -0.32 35.30 -17.46
CA PHE A 493 1.07 35.17 -16.99
C PHE A 493 2.11 35.58 -18.03
N ARG A 494 1.70 35.85 -19.27
CA ARG A 494 2.60 36.19 -20.38
C ARG A 494 2.06 37.29 -21.29
N ASP A 495 0.88 37.85 -20.98
CA ASP A 495 0.17 38.83 -21.81
C ASP A 495 0.00 38.38 -23.28
N GLU A 496 -0.04 37.07 -23.51
CA GLU A 496 -0.24 36.48 -24.85
C GLU A 496 -1.74 36.33 -25.13
N THR A 497 -2.27 37.08 -26.09
CA THR A 497 -3.65 36.94 -26.57
C THR A 497 -3.71 36.31 -27.95
N ARG A 498 -4.72 35.46 -28.19
CA ARG A 498 -4.96 34.81 -29.48
C ARG A 498 -6.45 34.87 -29.78
N THR A 499 -6.79 35.07 -31.05
CA THR A 499 -8.20 35.11 -31.46
C THR A 499 -8.87 33.75 -31.25
N PRO A 500 -10.19 33.71 -30.97
CA PRO A 500 -10.94 32.47 -30.82
C PRO A 500 -10.79 31.52 -32.01
N LEU A 501 -10.72 32.05 -33.23
CA LEU A 501 -10.50 31.29 -34.46
C LEU A 501 -9.15 30.55 -34.46
N VAL A 502 -8.06 31.24 -34.10
CA VAL A 502 -6.71 30.64 -34.03
C VAL A 502 -6.66 29.56 -32.95
N LEU A 503 -7.25 29.83 -31.78
CA LEU A 503 -7.32 28.84 -30.70
C LEU A 503 -8.11 27.61 -31.11
N ALA A 504 -9.25 27.77 -31.78
CA ALA A 504 -10.07 26.67 -32.28
C ALA A 504 -9.31 25.83 -33.32
N GLY A 505 -8.56 26.48 -34.22
CA GLY A 505 -7.66 25.82 -35.17
C GLY A 505 -6.60 24.98 -34.47
N ILE A 506 -5.90 25.55 -33.48
CA ILE A 506 -4.89 24.82 -32.68
C ILE A 506 -5.52 23.63 -31.97
N ALA A 507 -6.67 23.82 -31.32
CA ALA A 507 -7.37 22.75 -30.61
C ALA A 507 -7.79 21.61 -31.56
N ALA A 508 -8.30 21.94 -32.75
CA ALA A 508 -8.71 20.96 -33.74
C ALA A 508 -7.51 20.17 -34.29
N ILE A 509 -6.39 20.84 -34.56
CA ILE A 509 -5.15 20.19 -35.01
C ILE A 509 -4.60 19.28 -33.90
N GLU A 510 -4.47 19.78 -32.67
CA GLU A 510 -3.94 19.01 -31.54
C GLU A 510 -4.82 17.78 -31.25
N ALA A 511 -6.15 17.95 -31.26
CA ALA A 511 -7.08 16.84 -31.07
C ALA A 511 -6.98 15.79 -32.20
N LYS A 512 -6.88 16.21 -33.47
CA LYS A 512 -6.70 15.31 -34.62
C LYS A 512 -5.35 14.57 -34.55
N LEU A 513 -4.26 15.24 -34.17
CA LEU A 513 -2.93 14.63 -34.04
C LEU A 513 -2.88 13.61 -32.92
N ILE A 514 -3.42 13.95 -31.75
CA ILE A 514 -3.48 13.05 -30.59
C ILE A 514 -4.29 11.81 -30.93
N PHE A 515 -5.42 11.95 -31.63
CA PHE A 515 -6.27 10.82 -31.98
C PHE A 515 -5.70 9.95 -33.10
N LYS A 516 -4.97 10.52 -34.07
CA LYS A 516 -4.31 9.74 -35.13
C LYS A 516 -3.14 8.90 -34.64
N ASN A 517 -2.43 9.37 -33.61
CA ASN A 517 -1.22 8.74 -33.08
C ASN A 517 -1.47 7.81 -31.87
N ALA A 518 -2.73 7.53 -31.52
CA ALA A 518 -3.16 6.74 -30.35
C ALA A 518 -4.15 5.64 -30.76
#